data_AF-A0A428WNT3-F1
#
_entry.id   AF-A0A428WNT3-F1
#
_cell.length_a   1.000
_cell.length_b   1.000
_cell.length_c   1.000
_cell.angle_alpha   90.00
_cell.angle_beta   90.00
_cell.angle_gamma   90.00
#
_symmetry.space_group_name_H-M   'P 1'
#
loop_
_entity.id
_entity.type
_entity.pdbx_description
1 polymer ?
#
loop_
_entity_poly.entity_id
_entity_poly.type
_entity_poly.pdbx_seq_one_letter_code
_entity_poly.pdbx_strand_id
1 'polypeptide(L)'
;MPRSRARREVRLGPARRTSPPGRWGTVLLTSLSLVLTGTPALAGPAERAFATSRPLPLHRLFDNTAISDDARPDGADFDGAGRSLSAGDLRAAGWTPGRALALDAARLTWPRSAPGEPDNVRADGQSVALRGRGGAVTFLVAGTGGTASGSGTIRYRDGTRGTYTLTAPDWRSGPAATRAVTLPHVNTPGGQLAEKARLYAVTVAAERGRAVASVTLPRDPGPETDLHVFAAAVRETDTGWTGSWSRAVGGYAKAGPWTDRTLRLVVHTSAGGRGLRIRLSNTFADTPVRIGAATVAVQREGAEPRGEPARLTFGGRSGTEIPAGAQAWSDPLRFPVPADTNLLVSFHLPETVTAVPVHTKAIQRSYLSEQDSGDRSGDTSGAAFTGSLTTYPFLTGVDVRGGPGSVVVLGDSITDGNHSEEGGNRRWPDVLARRFLEQDDVPRHGVLNQGISANRVVTDRYPGEGVDRDTAGVSAQHRLERDALAQTSARTVVVFEGINDVRWDTPPEQVIDGLRAIGERVRARGLRAVAATLTPCEGYPDCTPEVEARRTAVNTYLRERGTRENGGPFDALLDFDEVLRDPGRPTRMLPAYDSGDGLHPGHEGLRALADSVDLRELVERGR
;
A
#
# COMPACT_ATOMS: atom_id res chain seq x y z
N MET A 1 -37.41 -45.27 -30.55
CA MET A 1 -37.71 -44.57 -31.82
C MET A 1 -39.03 -43.79 -31.69
N PRO A 2 -39.02 -42.46 -31.62
CA PRO A 2 -40.23 -41.61 -31.65
C PRO A 2 -40.40 -40.87 -32.99
N ARG A 3 -41.58 -40.29 -33.25
CA ARG A 3 -41.90 -39.57 -34.50
C ARG A 3 -42.18 -38.07 -34.29
N SER A 4 -41.49 -37.24 -35.09
CA SER A 4 -41.92 -35.90 -35.58
C SER A 4 -41.87 -34.72 -34.57
N ARG A 5 -41.63 -33.44 -34.94
CA ARG A 5 -41.64 -32.71 -36.25
C ARG A 5 -40.55 -31.59 -36.33
N ALA A 6 -40.15 -31.24 -37.58
CA ALA A 6 -39.50 -29.98 -38.12
C ALA A 6 -38.37 -29.28 -37.32
N ARG A 7 -37.12 -29.05 -37.78
CA ARG A 7 -36.51 -28.44 -39.02
C ARG A 7 -36.83 -26.93 -39.22
N ARG A 8 -35.87 -25.96 -39.22
CA ARG A 8 -34.66 -25.68 -40.07
C ARG A 8 -35.00 -25.45 -41.56
N GLU A 9 -34.45 -24.49 -42.33
CA GLU A 9 -33.40 -23.45 -42.10
C GLU A 9 -33.38 -22.32 -43.18
N VAL A 10 -32.47 -21.35 -43.02
CA VAL A 10 -32.15 -20.09 -43.73
C VAL A 10 -31.74 -20.18 -45.23
N ARG A 11 -31.92 -19.08 -46.02
CA ARG A 11 -31.08 -18.47 -47.14
C ARG A 11 -31.94 -17.88 -48.30
N LEU A 12 -31.57 -16.93 -49.19
CA LEU A 12 -30.57 -15.82 -49.30
C LEU A 12 -30.88 -14.95 -50.56
N GLY A 13 -30.69 -13.61 -50.53
CA GLY A 13 -30.40 -12.75 -51.73
C GLY A 13 -31.58 -12.26 -52.64
N PRO A 14 -31.29 -11.49 -53.73
CA PRO A 14 -30.99 -10.03 -53.68
C PRO A 14 -31.63 -9.14 -54.80
N ALA A 15 -31.36 -7.81 -54.74
CA ALA A 15 -31.19 -6.84 -55.86
C ALA A 15 -32.21 -5.68 -56.15
N ARG A 16 -31.59 -4.58 -56.62
CA ARG A 16 -32.02 -3.23 -57.15
C ARG A 16 -33.11 -3.27 -58.26
N ARG A 17 -33.74 -2.19 -58.78
CA ARG A 17 -33.37 -0.75 -59.04
C ARG A 17 -34.60 0.04 -59.61
N THR A 18 -34.66 1.38 -59.49
CA THR A 18 -34.95 2.47 -60.52
C THR A 18 -35.57 3.78 -59.93
N SER A 19 -35.57 4.88 -60.70
CA SER A 19 -35.83 6.32 -60.31
C SER A 19 -36.65 7.05 -61.42
N PRO A 20 -36.75 8.40 -61.57
CA PRO A 20 -36.90 9.61 -60.69
C PRO A 20 -38.18 10.43 -61.12
N PRO A 21 -38.33 11.79 -61.13
CA PRO A 21 -37.73 12.99 -60.45
C PRO A 21 -38.80 13.88 -59.72
N GLY A 22 -38.66 15.16 -59.27
CA GLY A 22 -37.53 16.09 -59.05
C GLY A 22 -37.73 17.55 -59.58
N ARG A 23 -37.89 18.59 -58.73
CA ARG A 23 -37.90 20.06 -59.06
C ARG A 23 -37.56 21.00 -57.87
N TRP A 24 -37.27 22.28 -58.14
CA TRP A 24 -36.57 23.27 -57.27
C TRP A 24 -37.49 24.34 -56.61
N GLY A 25 -37.02 25.00 -55.54
CA GLY A 25 -37.59 26.28 -55.05
C GLY A 25 -36.98 26.82 -53.74
N THR A 26 -36.31 27.98 -53.78
CA THR A 26 -35.75 28.73 -52.63
C THR A 26 -36.73 29.85 -52.20
N VAL A 27 -36.83 30.24 -50.91
CA VAL A 27 -37.12 31.64 -50.47
C VAL A 27 -37.05 31.86 -48.94
N LEU A 28 -36.46 33.01 -48.56
CA LEU A 28 -36.41 33.85 -47.34
C LEU A 28 -36.63 33.31 -45.90
N LEU A 29 -35.79 33.85 -44.99
CA LEU A 29 -36.12 34.12 -43.59
C LEU A 29 -37.05 35.34 -43.46
N THR A 30 -37.97 35.30 -42.48
CA THR A 30 -38.54 36.50 -41.85
C THR A 30 -38.58 36.33 -40.33
N SER A 31 -37.97 37.28 -39.62
CA SER A 31 -38.03 37.40 -38.16
C SER A 31 -39.32 38.09 -37.73
N LEU A 32 -40.05 37.55 -36.75
CA LEU A 32 -41.17 38.23 -36.11
C LEU A 32 -41.01 38.21 -34.59
N SER A 33 -40.81 39.39 -34.01
CA SER A 33 -40.81 39.59 -32.56
C SER A 33 -42.25 39.64 -32.05
N LEU A 34 -42.56 38.86 -31.00
CA LEU A 34 -43.84 38.98 -30.29
C LEU A 34 -43.58 39.30 -28.81
N VAL A 35 -43.98 40.50 -28.40
CA VAL A 35 -44.02 40.89 -26.98
C VAL A 35 -45.34 40.41 -26.40
N LEU A 36 -45.27 39.65 -25.31
CA LEU A 36 -46.44 39.27 -24.51
C LEU A 36 -46.19 39.66 -23.06
N THR A 37 -47.15 40.39 -22.51
CA THR A 37 -47.15 40.95 -21.15
C THR A 37 -47.36 39.85 -20.11
N GLY A 38 -46.66 39.94 -18.97
CA GLY A 38 -46.54 38.83 -18.03
C GLY A 38 -47.68 38.68 -17.02
N THR A 39 -47.62 37.56 -16.31
CA THR A 39 -48.23 37.34 -14.98
C THR A 39 -47.10 36.95 -14.01
N PRO A 40 -47.12 37.38 -12.75
CA PRO A 40 -46.04 37.09 -11.82
C PRO A 40 -46.14 35.65 -11.31
N ALA A 41 -45.16 34.82 -11.66
CA ALA A 41 -44.96 33.57 -10.94
C ALA A 41 -44.53 33.91 -9.50
N LEU A 42 -45.33 33.50 -8.51
CA LEU A 42 -44.96 33.59 -7.11
C LEU A 42 -43.65 32.83 -6.90
N ALA A 43 -42.58 33.56 -6.55
CA ALA A 43 -41.34 32.93 -6.14
C ALA A 43 -41.62 32.09 -4.89
N GLY A 44 -41.47 30.77 -5.02
CA GLY A 44 -41.32 29.90 -3.85
C GLY A 44 -40.16 30.42 -2.99
N PRO A 45 -40.19 30.20 -1.66
CA PRO A 45 -39.16 30.72 -0.77
C PRO A 45 -37.80 30.28 -1.31
N ALA A 46 -36.96 31.26 -1.65
CA ALA A 46 -35.63 30.99 -2.18
C ALA A 46 -34.91 30.09 -1.17
N GLU A 47 -34.61 28.86 -1.60
CA GLU A 47 -33.81 27.92 -0.86
C GLU A 47 -32.56 28.68 -0.44
N ARG A 48 -32.37 28.88 0.87
CA ARG A 48 -31.23 29.65 1.39
C ARG A 48 -29.99 28.91 0.95
N ALA A 49 -29.37 29.39 -0.12
CA ALA A 49 -28.05 28.98 -0.52
C ALA A 49 -27.15 29.25 0.69
N PHE A 50 -26.85 28.18 1.44
CA PHE A 50 -25.92 28.25 2.56
C PHE A 50 -24.65 28.86 2.00
N ALA A 51 -24.36 30.09 2.42
CA ALA A 51 -23.18 30.81 1.98
C ALA A 51 -22.00 29.91 2.28
N THR A 52 -21.39 29.32 1.26
CA THR A 52 -20.47 28.20 1.44
C THR A 52 -19.32 28.68 2.29
N SER A 53 -19.30 28.25 3.55
CA SER A 53 -18.29 28.69 4.51
C SER A 53 -16.93 28.38 3.91
N ARG A 54 -16.04 29.39 3.93
CA ARG A 54 -14.69 29.23 3.39
C ARG A 54 -14.06 28.00 4.08
N PRO A 55 -13.47 27.04 3.35
CA PRO A 55 -12.92 25.84 3.97
C PRO A 55 -11.97 26.18 5.10
N LEU A 56 -12.15 25.53 6.26
CA LEU A 56 -11.41 25.81 7.48
C LEU A 56 -10.36 24.72 7.74
N PRO A 57 -9.23 25.03 8.41
CA PRO A 57 -8.33 23.98 8.92
C PRO A 57 -9.10 23.03 9.84
N LEU A 58 -8.82 21.72 9.78
CA LEU A 58 -9.58 20.69 10.50
C LEU A 58 -9.78 21.00 12.00
N HIS A 59 -8.74 21.49 12.69
CA HIS A 59 -8.80 21.85 14.11
C HIS A 59 -9.74 23.01 14.47
N ARG A 60 -10.30 23.73 13.48
CA ARG A 60 -11.34 24.76 13.67
C ARG A 60 -12.76 24.20 13.44
N LEU A 61 -12.86 22.92 13.11
CA LEU A 61 -14.08 22.18 12.86
C LEU A 61 -14.28 21.06 13.89
N PHE A 62 -13.38 20.90 14.87
CA PHE A 62 -13.54 19.92 15.94
C PHE A 62 -14.80 20.23 16.74
N ASP A 63 -15.71 19.26 16.75
CA ASP A 63 -17.04 19.32 17.33
C ASP A 63 -17.30 18.15 18.30
N ASN A 64 -16.32 17.26 18.47
CA ASN A 64 -16.35 16.14 19.41
C ASN A 64 -15.04 16.01 20.22
N THR A 65 -15.18 15.49 21.44
CA THR A 65 -14.08 15.17 22.36
C THR A 65 -13.96 13.65 22.47
N ALA A 66 -12.96 13.06 21.83
CA ALA A 66 -12.73 11.61 21.84
C ALA A 66 -11.76 11.15 22.94
N ILE A 67 -10.94 12.04 23.48
CA ILE A 67 -9.82 11.69 24.37
C ILE A 67 -10.06 12.23 25.79
N SER A 68 -10.06 11.35 26.80
CA SER A 68 -10.10 11.73 28.23
C SER A 68 -8.76 11.50 28.92
N ASP A 69 -8.55 12.20 30.04
CA ASP A 69 -7.46 11.91 30.95
C ASP A 69 -7.84 10.68 31.80
N ASP A 70 -6.92 9.76 32.05
CA ASP A 70 -7.25 8.50 32.75
C ASP A 70 -7.63 8.73 34.23
N ALA A 71 -7.24 9.88 34.80
CA ALA A 71 -7.69 10.31 36.13
C ALA A 71 -9.02 11.08 36.12
N ARG A 72 -9.57 11.42 34.94
CA ARG A 72 -10.88 12.05 34.71
C ARG A 72 -11.55 11.46 33.46
N PRO A 73 -11.88 10.14 33.49
CA PRO A 73 -12.30 9.38 32.31
C PRO A 73 -13.71 9.73 31.81
N ASP A 74 -14.49 10.45 32.64
CA ASP A 74 -15.78 11.06 32.33
C ASP A 74 -15.65 12.39 31.55
N GLY A 75 -14.43 12.92 31.38
CA GLY A 75 -14.18 14.19 30.72
C GLY A 75 -14.33 14.20 29.18
N ALA A 76 -14.68 13.08 28.55
CA ALA A 76 -14.84 12.97 27.10
C ALA A 76 -15.92 11.94 26.73
N ASP A 77 -16.53 12.11 25.55
CA ASP A 77 -17.55 11.21 25.02
C ASP A 77 -17.35 11.03 23.51
N PHE A 78 -16.62 9.97 23.15
CA PHE A 78 -16.31 9.62 21.77
C PHE A 78 -17.51 8.96 21.06
N ASP A 79 -18.16 8.01 21.74
CA ASP A 79 -19.15 7.10 21.15
C ASP A 79 -20.61 7.46 21.46
N GLY A 80 -20.87 8.57 22.15
CA GLY A 80 -22.21 8.98 22.59
C GLY A 80 -22.70 8.25 23.84
N ALA A 81 -21.86 7.38 24.43
CA ALA A 81 -22.15 6.61 25.64
C ALA A 81 -21.15 6.89 26.78
N GLY A 82 -20.40 7.99 26.67
CA GLY A 82 -19.38 8.42 27.63
C GLY A 82 -18.07 7.64 27.54
N ARG A 83 -17.83 6.83 26.49
CA ARG A 83 -16.55 6.13 26.33
C ARG A 83 -15.57 6.99 25.55
N SER A 84 -14.28 6.83 25.81
CA SER A 84 -13.23 7.64 25.19
C SER A 84 -11.89 6.91 25.07
N LEU A 85 -11.02 7.44 24.23
CA LEU A 85 -9.62 7.01 24.07
C LEU A 85 -8.81 7.44 25.29
N SER A 86 -7.95 6.55 25.80
CA SER A 86 -7.03 6.87 26.90
C SER A 86 -5.89 7.80 26.44
N ALA A 87 -5.75 8.95 27.11
CA ALA A 87 -4.62 9.85 26.91
C ALA A 87 -3.27 9.25 27.38
N GLY A 88 -3.28 8.39 28.40
CA GLY A 88 -2.10 7.67 28.85
C GLY A 88 -1.63 6.65 27.82
N ASP A 89 -2.53 5.84 27.28
CA ASP A 89 -2.21 4.85 26.24
C ASP A 89 -1.69 5.54 24.96
N LEU A 90 -2.33 6.62 24.51
CA LEU A 90 -1.85 7.42 23.37
C LEU A 90 -0.42 7.94 23.61
N ARG A 91 -0.14 8.43 24.82
CA ARG A 91 1.20 8.88 25.21
C ARG A 91 2.21 7.72 25.24
N ALA A 92 1.82 6.56 25.76
CA ALA A 92 2.64 5.34 25.80
C ALA A 92 2.95 4.81 24.39
N ALA A 93 1.99 4.88 23.46
CA ALA A 93 2.16 4.60 22.04
C ALA A 93 3.01 5.65 21.29
N GLY A 94 3.39 6.76 21.95
CA GLY A 94 4.14 7.88 21.39
C GLY A 94 3.31 8.91 20.61
N TRP A 95 1.98 8.78 20.59
CA TRP A 95 1.03 9.65 19.91
C TRP A 95 0.69 10.88 20.77
N THR A 96 1.65 11.78 20.94
CA THR A 96 1.52 12.98 21.78
C THR A 96 0.90 14.18 21.03
N PRO A 97 0.22 15.12 21.73
CA PRO A 97 -0.47 16.24 21.09
C PRO A 97 0.41 17.04 20.12
N GLY A 98 -0.09 17.24 18.89
CA GLY A 98 0.62 17.96 17.84
C GLY A 98 1.78 17.21 17.18
N ARG A 99 2.05 15.95 17.53
CA ARG A 99 3.12 15.16 16.92
C ARG A 99 2.82 14.89 15.44
N ALA A 100 3.88 14.93 14.62
CA ALA A 100 3.80 14.46 13.24
C ALA A 100 3.84 12.92 13.20
N LEU A 101 2.85 12.31 12.59
CA LEU A 101 2.74 10.87 12.37
C LEU A 101 2.90 10.61 10.88
N ALA A 102 3.86 9.79 10.48
CA ALA A 102 3.98 9.34 9.09
C ALA A 102 3.30 7.97 8.96
N LEU A 103 2.22 7.91 8.18
CA LEU A 103 1.37 6.73 7.97
C LEU A 103 1.06 6.66 6.47
N ASP A 104 1.30 5.51 5.84
CA ASP A 104 1.13 5.29 4.39
C ASP A 104 1.75 6.39 3.50
N ALA A 105 2.94 6.85 3.86
CA ALA A 105 3.67 7.98 3.25
C ALA A 105 2.96 9.34 3.29
N ALA A 106 1.83 9.48 4.01
CA ALA A 106 1.27 10.78 4.38
C ALA A 106 1.82 11.25 5.72
N ARG A 107 2.12 12.55 5.84
CA ARG A 107 2.55 13.18 7.09
C ARG A 107 1.35 13.86 7.76
N LEU A 108 0.69 13.13 8.63
CA LEU A 108 -0.42 13.61 9.45
C LEU A 108 0.11 14.36 10.67
N THR A 109 -0.73 15.18 11.29
CA THR A 109 -0.45 15.84 12.57
C THR A 109 -1.55 15.43 13.55
N TRP A 110 -1.17 14.75 14.63
CA TRP A 110 -2.09 14.39 15.70
C TRP A 110 -2.70 15.68 16.32
N PRO A 111 -3.98 15.70 16.75
CA PRO A 111 -4.60 16.87 17.37
C PRO A 111 -3.73 17.49 18.47
N ARG A 112 -3.83 18.82 18.63
CA ARG A 112 -3.12 19.57 19.68
C ARG A 112 -3.95 19.75 20.96
N SER A 113 -5.18 19.28 20.94
CA SER A 113 -6.13 19.38 22.04
C SER A 113 -5.58 18.69 23.29
N ALA A 114 -5.89 19.24 24.45
CA ALA A 114 -5.69 18.55 25.72
C ALA A 114 -6.80 17.50 25.89
N PRO A 115 -6.59 16.44 26.69
CA PRO A 115 -7.67 15.52 27.03
C PRO A 115 -8.84 16.26 27.68
N GLY A 116 -10.06 16.01 27.20
CA GLY A 116 -11.28 16.73 27.55
C GLY A 116 -11.64 17.92 26.66
N GLU A 117 -10.76 18.34 25.75
CA GLU A 117 -11.04 19.38 24.75
C GLU A 117 -11.36 18.77 23.37
N PRO A 118 -12.22 19.37 22.53
CA PRO A 118 -12.55 18.84 21.21
C PRO A 118 -11.31 18.54 20.36
N ASP A 119 -11.21 17.31 19.86
CA ASP A 119 -10.02 16.77 19.20
C ASP A 119 -10.28 16.10 17.85
N ASN A 120 -11.55 15.89 17.50
CA ASN A 120 -11.96 15.28 16.24
C ASN A 120 -13.23 15.95 15.67
N VAL A 121 -13.51 15.67 14.40
CA VAL A 121 -14.75 16.05 13.71
C VAL A 121 -15.65 14.83 13.56
N ARG A 122 -16.92 14.89 13.96
CA ARG A 122 -17.98 13.98 13.48
C ARG A 122 -18.37 14.42 12.07
N ALA A 123 -18.10 13.61 11.05
CA ALA A 123 -18.25 14.03 9.66
C ALA A 123 -19.72 14.23 9.25
N ASP A 124 -20.13 15.50 9.10
CA ASP A 124 -21.39 15.92 8.48
C ASP A 124 -21.17 17.03 7.45
N GLY A 125 -20.46 16.71 6.36
CA GLY A 125 -20.31 17.60 5.21
C GLY A 125 -19.43 18.85 5.44
N GLN A 126 -18.66 18.93 6.54
CA GLN A 126 -17.77 20.05 6.80
C GLN A 126 -16.72 20.20 5.68
N SER A 127 -16.35 21.44 5.34
CA SER A 127 -15.33 21.72 4.32
C SER A 127 -13.97 22.01 4.96
N VAL A 128 -13.06 21.04 4.86
CA VAL A 128 -11.72 21.05 5.44
C VAL A 128 -10.72 21.60 4.42
N ALA A 129 -10.03 22.69 4.76
CA ALA A 129 -8.93 23.22 3.96
C ALA A 129 -7.69 22.33 4.06
N LEU A 130 -7.19 21.87 2.91
CA LEU A 130 -5.96 21.10 2.81
C LEU A 130 -4.92 21.83 1.96
N ARG A 131 -3.65 21.42 2.11
CA ARG A 131 -2.52 21.94 1.32
C ARG A 131 -1.67 20.76 0.87
N GLY A 132 -1.11 20.88 -0.34
CA GLY A 132 -0.22 19.88 -0.95
C GLY A 132 -0.55 19.66 -2.43
N ARG A 133 0.35 18.97 -3.13
CA ARG A 133 0.17 18.48 -4.50
C ARG A 133 0.44 16.98 -4.53
N GLY A 134 -0.58 16.18 -4.85
CA GLY A 134 -0.56 14.75 -4.53
C GLY A 134 -1.41 13.90 -5.48
N GLY A 135 -1.41 12.59 -5.24
CA GLY A 135 -2.30 11.61 -5.89
C GLY A 135 -3.22 10.87 -4.90
N ALA A 136 -3.25 11.32 -3.65
CA ALA A 136 -4.14 10.79 -2.62
C ALA A 136 -4.32 11.78 -1.46
N VAL A 137 -5.36 11.55 -0.67
CA VAL A 137 -5.56 12.19 0.65
C VAL A 137 -5.70 11.07 1.67
N THR A 138 -4.89 11.11 2.73
CA THR A 138 -4.97 10.18 3.86
C THR A 138 -5.70 10.86 5.00
N PHE A 139 -6.65 10.15 5.60
CA PHE A 139 -7.40 10.55 6.77
C PHE A 139 -7.05 9.62 7.94
N LEU A 140 -6.94 10.17 9.14
CA LEU A 140 -6.87 9.42 10.39
C LEU A 140 -8.27 9.40 10.99
N VAL A 141 -8.86 8.21 11.06
CA VAL A 141 -10.29 8.02 11.30
C VAL A 141 -10.58 6.86 12.24
N ALA A 142 -11.79 6.87 12.79
CA ALA A 142 -12.46 5.67 13.29
C ALA A 142 -13.98 5.84 13.17
N GLY A 143 -14.69 4.72 13.06
CA GLY A 143 -16.14 4.67 13.25
C GLY A 143 -16.48 4.43 14.72
N THR A 144 -17.62 4.96 15.17
CA THR A 144 -18.29 4.51 16.41
C THR A 144 -19.66 3.95 16.05
N GLY A 145 -20.20 3.04 16.87
CA GLY A 145 -21.44 2.31 16.58
C GLY A 145 -21.31 1.22 15.49
N GLY A 146 -20.28 1.30 14.65
CA GLY A 146 -19.99 0.35 13.58
C GLY A 146 -18.95 0.88 12.60
N THR A 147 -18.80 0.19 11.47
CA THR A 147 -18.00 0.71 10.36
C THR A 147 -18.80 1.77 9.62
N ALA A 148 -18.39 3.03 9.72
CA ALA A 148 -19.05 4.16 9.07
C ALA A 148 -18.47 4.40 7.66
N SER A 149 -19.32 4.74 6.69
CA SER A 149 -18.89 4.99 5.31
C SER A 149 -19.74 6.07 4.64
N GLY A 150 -19.13 6.90 3.80
CA GLY A 150 -19.87 7.87 3.01
C GLY A 150 -19.05 8.56 1.92
N SER A 151 -19.76 9.32 1.07
CA SER A 151 -19.17 10.02 -0.08
C SER A 151 -18.77 11.45 0.27
N GLY A 152 -17.50 11.77 0.05
CA GLY A 152 -16.95 13.13 0.13
C GLY A 152 -16.57 13.71 -1.24
N THR A 153 -16.04 14.93 -1.25
CA THR A 153 -15.58 15.62 -2.47
C THR A 153 -14.22 16.28 -2.26
N ILE A 154 -13.24 15.99 -3.12
CA ILE A 154 -11.98 16.75 -3.22
C ILE A 154 -12.22 17.94 -4.16
N ARG A 155 -11.80 19.13 -3.74
CA ARG A 155 -11.75 20.33 -4.59
C ARG A 155 -10.30 20.71 -4.87
N TYR A 156 -9.97 20.92 -6.14
CA TYR A 156 -8.64 21.33 -6.57
C TYR A 156 -8.53 22.85 -6.72
N ARG A 157 -7.31 23.38 -6.71
CA ARG A 157 -7.05 24.83 -6.81
C ARG A 157 -7.44 25.47 -8.14
N ASP A 158 -7.57 24.66 -9.20
CA ASP A 158 -8.10 25.08 -10.50
C ASP A 158 -9.65 25.13 -10.55
N GLY A 159 -10.33 24.86 -9.43
CA GLY A 159 -11.78 24.97 -9.28
C GLY A 159 -12.56 23.69 -9.56
N THR A 160 -11.94 22.70 -10.20
CA THR A 160 -12.54 21.38 -10.47
C THR A 160 -12.70 20.54 -9.19
N ARG A 161 -13.41 19.41 -9.31
CA ARG A 161 -13.75 18.52 -8.20
C ARG A 161 -13.70 17.05 -8.61
N GLY A 162 -13.39 16.18 -7.66
CA GLY A 162 -13.56 14.73 -7.77
C GLY A 162 -14.27 14.18 -6.52
N THR A 163 -15.01 13.09 -6.66
CA THR A 163 -15.66 12.40 -5.53
C THR A 163 -14.76 11.33 -4.94
N TYR A 164 -15.00 10.96 -3.68
CA TYR A 164 -14.35 9.82 -3.03
C TYR A 164 -15.30 9.17 -2.03
N THR A 165 -15.08 7.88 -1.75
CA THR A 165 -15.69 7.21 -0.60
C THR A 165 -14.65 7.12 0.51
N LEU A 166 -15.03 7.47 1.74
CA LEU A 166 -14.23 7.27 2.94
C LEU A 166 -14.97 6.30 3.85
N THR A 167 -14.28 5.23 4.26
CA THR A 167 -14.80 4.19 5.14
C THR A 167 -13.91 4.11 6.37
N ALA A 168 -14.46 4.37 7.55
CA ALA A 168 -13.77 4.29 8.82
C ALA A 168 -14.22 3.01 9.56
N PRO A 169 -13.35 2.01 9.76
CA PRO A 169 -13.71 0.84 10.54
C PRO A 169 -14.01 1.21 12.00
N ASP A 170 -14.84 0.40 12.66
CA ASP A 170 -15.19 0.61 14.07
C ASP A 170 -13.95 0.60 14.98
N TRP A 171 -13.92 1.52 15.95
CA TRP A 171 -12.79 1.68 16.85
C TRP A 171 -12.56 0.50 17.80
N ARG A 172 -13.58 -0.28 18.18
CA ARG A 172 -13.44 -1.42 19.11
C ARG A 172 -13.38 -2.77 18.41
N SER A 173 -14.19 -2.94 17.36
CA SER A 173 -14.41 -4.22 16.66
C SER A 173 -13.81 -4.29 15.25
N GLY A 174 -13.31 -3.17 14.71
CA GLY A 174 -12.69 -3.15 13.38
C GLY A 174 -11.39 -3.96 13.28
N PRO A 175 -10.97 -4.29 12.05
CA PRO A 175 -9.92 -5.28 11.80
C PRO A 175 -8.54 -4.78 12.22
N ALA A 176 -7.84 -5.56 13.03
CA ALA A 176 -6.48 -5.23 13.43
C ALA A 176 -5.50 -5.13 12.25
N ALA A 177 -5.74 -5.88 11.17
CA ALA A 177 -4.89 -5.94 9.97
C ALA A 177 -4.60 -4.58 9.30
N THR A 178 -5.51 -3.60 9.41
CA THR A 178 -5.41 -2.29 8.72
C THR A 178 -5.35 -1.09 9.67
N ARG A 179 -5.24 -1.31 10.98
CA ARG A 179 -5.13 -0.21 11.96
C ARG A 179 -3.81 0.55 11.82
N ALA A 180 -3.84 1.82 12.19
CA ALA A 180 -2.64 2.63 12.43
C ALA A 180 -2.08 2.40 13.86
N VAL A 181 -2.94 2.19 14.86
CA VAL A 181 -2.53 1.92 16.26
C VAL A 181 -3.61 1.11 16.99
N THR A 182 -3.21 0.28 17.97
CA THR A 182 -4.09 -0.26 19.03
C THR A 182 -3.72 0.43 20.35
N LEU A 183 -4.71 0.86 21.12
CA LEU A 183 -4.58 1.22 22.53
C LEU A 183 -5.13 0.06 23.38
N PRO A 184 -4.49 -0.33 24.50
CA PRO A 184 -4.94 -1.43 25.34
C PRO A 184 -6.22 -1.16 26.15
N HIS A 185 -6.60 0.11 26.35
CA HIS A 185 -7.74 0.49 27.18
C HIS A 185 -8.74 1.44 26.49
N VAL A 186 -9.95 1.45 27.05
CA VAL A 186 -11.02 2.42 26.80
C VAL A 186 -11.40 3.08 28.12
N ASN A 187 -11.45 4.39 28.16
CA ASN A 187 -11.96 5.13 29.32
C ASN A 187 -13.49 5.18 29.28
N THR A 188 -14.12 5.13 30.45
CA THR A 188 -15.59 5.21 30.63
C THR A 188 -15.91 6.04 31.87
N PRO A 189 -17.16 6.49 32.10
CA PRO A 189 -17.50 7.28 33.28
C PRO A 189 -17.32 6.52 34.61
N GLY A 190 -17.27 5.18 34.56
CA GLY A 190 -16.98 4.32 35.71
C GLY A 190 -15.50 4.00 35.92
N GLY A 191 -14.60 4.51 35.08
CA GLY A 191 -13.18 4.17 35.08
C GLY A 191 -12.68 3.58 33.77
N GLN A 192 -11.40 3.20 33.75
CA GLN A 192 -10.74 2.60 32.60
C GLN A 192 -11.06 1.09 32.49
N LEU A 193 -11.38 0.63 31.28
CA LEU A 193 -11.62 -0.77 30.92
C LEU A 193 -10.49 -1.32 30.07
N ALA A 194 -10.10 -2.57 30.30
CA ALA A 194 -9.13 -3.32 29.48
C ALA A 194 -9.76 -3.82 28.16
N GLU A 195 -10.31 -2.89 27.38
CA GLU A 195 -10.84 -3.10 26.03
C GLU A 195 -9.97 -2.37 25.01
N LYS A 196 -9.73 -3.01 23.85
CA LYS A 196 -8.89 -2.42 22.80
C LYS A 196 -9.64 -1.33 22.02
N ALA A 197 -8.99 -0.18 21.87
CA ALA A 197 -9.37 0.86 20.92
C ALA A 197 -8.39 0.91 19.72
N ARG A 198 -8.88 1.24 18.53
CA ARG A 198 -8.09 1.31 17.29
C ARG A 198 -8.42 2.57 16.49
N LEU A 199 -7.39 3.15 15.88
CA LEU A 199 -7.49 4.22 14.89
C LEU A 199 -6.91 3.74 13.56
N TYR A 200 -7.42 4.26 12.45
CA TYR A 200 -7.10 3.79 11.10
C TYR A 200 -6.59 4.92 10.21
N ALA A 201 -5.53 4.64 9.45
CA ALA A 201 -5.13 5.50 8.34
C ALA A 201 -5.85 5.02 7.08
N VAL A 202 -6.77 5.84 6.56
CA VAL A 202 -7.57 5.49 5.37
C VAL A 202 -7.26 6.48 4.27
N THR A 203 -6.76 5.95 3.15
CA THR A 203 -6.28 6.76 2.04
C THR A 203 -7.22 6.68 0.85
N VAL A 204 -7.72 7.83 0.39
CA VAL A 204 -8.60 7.94 -0.78
C VAL A 204 -7.82 8.47 -1.98
N ALA A 205 -8.25 8.11 -3.18
CA ALA A 205 -7.63 8.60 -4.41
C ALA A 205 -7.83 10.11 -4.59
N ALA A 206 -6.80 10.78 -5.11
CA ALA A 206 -6.89 12.12 -5.67
C ALA A 206 -6.22 12.12 -7.04
N GLU A 207 -6.61 13.00 -7.94
CA GLU A 207 -6.02 13.05 -9.28
C GLU A 207 -4.53 13.43 -9.21
N ARG A 208 -3.69 12.56 -9.79
CA ARG A 208 -2.24 12.57 -9.60
C ARG A 208 -1.61 13.91 -9.97
N GLY A 209 -0.84 14.44 -9.04
CA GLY A 209 -0.07 15.66 -9.23
C GLY A 209 -0.91 16.93 -9.27
N ARG A 210 -2.21 16.90 -8.90
CA ARG A 210 -3.02 18.13 -8.77
C ARG A 210 -2.86 18.77 -7.40
N ALA A 211 -3.02 20.09 -7.34
CA ALA A 211 -2.95 20.84 -6.10
C ALA A 211 -4.34 20.85 -5.43
N VAL A 212 -4.45 20.23 -4.26
CA VAL A 212 -5.69 20.20 -3.48
C VAL A 212 -5.92 21.56 -2.80
N ALA A 213 -7.17 21.97 -2.71
CA ALA A 213 -7.62 23.18 -2.01
C ALA A 213 -8.40 22.83 -0.74
N SER A 214 -9.33 21.88 -0.83
CA SER A 214 -10.14 21.40 0.29
C SER A 214 -10.71 20.02 0.03
N VAL A 215 -11.20 19.38 1.08
CA VAL A 215 -12.13 18.25 1.00
C VAL A 215 -13.43 18.62 1.71
N THR A 216 -14.55 18.19 1.17
CA THR A 216 -15.82 18.10 1.90
C THR A 216 -15.91 16.69 2.44
N LEU A 217 -16.00 16.56 3.77
CA LEU A 217 -16.16 15.27 4.44
C LEU A 217 -17.49 14.60 4.01
N PRO A 218 -17.64 13.28 4.21
CA PRO A 218 -18.95 12.64 4.12
C PRO A 218 -19.99 13.34 4.99
N ARG A 219 -21.26 13.22 4.61
CA ARG A 219 -22.37 13.53 5.53
C ARG A 219 -22.50 12.42 6.57
N ASP A 220 -23.13 12.75 7.69
CA ASP A 220 -23.49 11.78 8.72
C ASP A 220 -24.31 10.64 8.09
N PRO A 221 -23.89 9.36 8.22
CA PRO A 221 -24.66 8.23 7.71
C PRO A 221 -25.91 7.93 8.56
N GLY A 222 -26.02 8.47 9.77
CA GLY A 222 -27.21 8.40 10.63
C GLY A 222 -26.89 8.15 12.11
N PRO A 223 -27.91 8.25 13.00
CA PRO A 223 -27.73 8.34 14.46
C PRO A 223 -27.14 7.09 15.13
N GLU A 224 -27.00 5.98 14.41
CA GLU A 224 -26.45 4.73 14.91
C GLU A 224 -24.93 4.61 14.70
N THR A 225 -24.32 5.41 13.82
CA THR A 225 -22.88 5.30 13.48
C THR A 225 -22.27 6.64 13.09
N ASP A 226 -21.25 7.12 13.81
CA ASP A 226 -20.48 8.31 13.42
C ASP A 226 -19.21 7.93 12.62
N LEU A 227 -18.81 8.81 11.69
CA LEU A 227 -17.48 8.78 11.07
C LEU A 227 -16.62 9.91 11.66
N HIS A 228 -15.62 9.56 12.45
CA HIS A 228 -14.75 10.54 13.11
C HIS A 228 -13.47 10.81 12.32
N VAL A 229 -13.06 12.08 12.21
CA VAL A 229 -11.81 12.51 11.53
C VAL A 229 -10.92 13.31 12.49
N PHE A 230 -9.76 12.75 12.83
CA PHE A 230 -8.76 13.34 13.73
C PHE A 230 -7.72 14.17 12.97
N ALA A 231 -7.30 13.69 11.81
CA ALA A 231 -6.32 14.35 10.95
C ALA A 231 -6.58 14.05 9.48
N ALA A 232 -6.14 14.94 8.59
CA ALA A 232 -6.16 14.71 7.15
C ALA A 232 -4.96 15.41 6.49
N ALA A 233 -4.32 14.73 5.53
CA ALA A 233 -3.19 15.27 4.78
C ALA A 233 -3.22 14.81 3.32
N VAL A 234 -2.79 15.69 2.41
CA VAL A 234 -2.49 15.29 1.03
C VAL A 234 -1.20 14.46 1.08
N ARG A 235 -1.22 13.26 0.50
CA ARG A 235 0.03 12.53 0.25
C ARG A 235 0.71 13.18 -0.94
N GLU A 236 1.79 13.90 -0.68
CA GLU A 236 2.54 14.59 -1.71
C GLU A 236 3.16 13.60 -2.70
N THR A 237 3.34 14.03 -3.95
CA THR A 237 4.04 13.19 -4.93
C THR A 237 5.54 13.31 -4.69
N ASP A 238 6.24 12.19 -4.49
CA ASP A 238 7.71 12.10 -4.32
C ASP A 238 8.50 12.44 -5.62
N THR A 239 8.17 13.54 -6.28
CA THR A 239 8.82 13.98 -7.52
C THR A 239 10.32 14.17 -7.30
N GLY A 240 11.13 13.48 -8.09
CA GLY A 240 12.59 13.50 -7.97
C GLY A 240 13.17 12.39 -7.08
N TRP A 241 12.36 11.43 -6.64
CA TRP A 241 12.82 10.17 -6.03
C TRP A 241 12.34 8.95 -6.82
N THR A 242 13.14 7.89 -6.77
CA THR A 242 12.79 6.53 -7.23
C THR A 242 13.05 5.58 -6.08
N GLY A 243 12.08 4.75 -5.71
CA GLY A 243 12.34 3.62 -4.81
C GLY A 243 13.29 2.63 -5.48
N SER A 244 14.41 2.34 -4.83
CA SER A 244 15.47 1.45 -5.35
C SER A 244 15.46 0.08 -4.68
N TRP A 245 15.05 0.00 -3.41
CA TRP A 245 14.86 -1.26 -2.72
C TRP A 245 13.73 -1.11 -1.70
N SER A 246 13.00 -2.21 -1.46
CA SER A 246 12.01 -2.32 -0.40
C SER A 246 11.82 -3.77 0.02
N ARG A 247 11.24 -3.98 1.20
CA ARG A 247 10.63 -5.23 1.62
C ARG A 247 9.38 -4.96 2.45
N ALA A 248 8.40 -5.86 2.34
CA ALA A 248 7.14 -5.81 3.07
C ALA A 248 7.29 -6.34 4.50
N VAL A 249 6.62 -5.71 5.48
CA VAL A 249 6.55 -6.22 6.86
C VAL A 249 5.49 -7.31 6.94
N GLY A 250 5.95 -8.53 7.25
CA GLY A 250 5.11 -9.73 7.35
C GLY A 250 4.47 -9.95 8.72
N GLY A 251 5.02 -9.36 9.78
CA GLY A 251 4.41 -9.37 11.10
C GLY A 251 5.24 -8.65 12.15
N TYR A 252 4.73 -8.64 13.39
CA TYR A 252 5.48 -8.24 14.58
C TYR A 252 5.93 -9.52 15.30
N ALA A 253 7.23 -9.80 15.31
CA ALA A 253 7.77 -11.06 15.79
C ALA A 253 8.74 -10.86 16.95
N LYS A 254 8.86 -11.87 17.82
CA LYS A 254 9.84 -11.86 18.92
C LYS A 254 11.25 -11.76 18.35
N ALA A 255 12.05 -10.86 18.91
CA ALA A 255 13.44 -10.64 18.56
C ALA A 255 14.26 -10.40 19.84
N GLY A 256 15.59 -10.59 19.76
CA GLY A 256 16.45 -10.25 20.88
C GLY A 256 16.20 -11.05 22.17
N PRO A 257 16.39 -10.45 23.37
CA PRO A 257 16.55 -9.01 23.61
C PRO A 257 17.77 -8.42 22.90
N TRP A 258 17.60 -7.22 22.34
CA TRP A 258 18.66 -6.40 21.77
C TRP A 258 18.74 -5.11 22.57
N THR A 259 19.84 -4.89 23.29
CA THR A 259 20.05 -3.71 24.14
C THR A 259 21.38 -3.08 23.77
N ASP A 260 21.38 -1.76 23.63
CA ASP A 260 22.52 -0.93 23.25
C ASP A 260 23.39 -1.56 22.13
N ARG A 261 22.73 -1.86 21.01
CA ARG A 261 23.23 -2.74 19.95
C ARG A 261 23.01 -2.16 18.56
N THR A 262 23.93 -2.42 17.64
CA THR A 262 23.86 -1.94 16.26
C THR A 262 23.51 -3.06 15.30
N LEU A 263 22.52 -2.82 14.44
CA LEU A 263 22.18 -3.65 13.30
C LEU A 263 22.86 -3.07 12.05
N ARG A 264 23.36 -3.94 11.15
CA ARG A 264 23.94 -3.56 9.85
C ARG A 264 23.33 -4.45 8.77
N LEU A 265 22.32 -3.91 8.10
CA LEU A 265 21.52 -4.63 7.11
C LEU A 265 22.10 -4.48 5.71
N VAL A 266 22.29 -5.58 5.00
CA VAL A 266 22.72 -5.58 3.59
C VAL A 266 21.49 -5.47 2.71
N VAL A 267 21.40 -4.46 1.85
CA VAL A 267 20.30 -4.29 0.89
C VAL A 267 20.82 -4.13 -0.53
N HIS A 268 20.15 -4.72 -1.52
CA HIS A 268 20.59 -4.71 -2.91
C HIS A 268 19.78 -3.69 -3.73
N THR A 269 20.43 -2.68 -4.29
CA THR A 269 19.76 -1.59 -5.02
C THR A 269 19.38 -1.99 -6.43
N SER A 270 18.13 -1.74 -6.85
CA SER A 270 17.77 -1.83 -8.27
C SER A 270 18.26 -0.59 -9.02
N ALA A 271 17.70 0.58 -8.72
CA ALA A 271 18.06 1.85 -9.35
C ALA A 271 19.19 2.58 -8.59
N GLY A 272 20.15 3.14 -9.33
CA GLY A 272 21.17 4.05 -8.79
C GLY A 272 20.72 5.52 -8.77
N GLY A 273 21.46 6.38 -8.08
CA GLY A 273 21.18 7.82 -8.02
C GLY A 273 22.25 8.66 -7.33
N ARG A 274 22.01 9.98 -7.24
CA ARG A 274 22.99 10.97 -6.70
C ARG A 274 22.76 11.35 -5.23
N GLY A 275 21.79 10.72 -4.59
CA GLY A 275 21.41 10.93 -3.21
C GLY A 275 20.47 9.83 -2.75
N LEU A 276 20.31 9.70 -1.43
CA LEU A 276 19.62 8.59 -0.79
C LEU A 276 18.75 9.09 0.39
N ARG A 277 17.64 8.40 0.66
CA ARG A 277 16.96 8.40 1.96
C ARG A 277 16.53 6.97 2.30
N ILE A 278 16.49 6.61 3.57
CA ILE A 278 15.94 5.32 4.04
C ILE A 278 14.56 5.50 4.66
N ARG A 279 13.75 4.44 4.66
CA ARG A 279 12.47 4.35 5.39
C ARG A 279 12.53 3.25 6.45
N LEU A 280 12.39 3.65 7.70
CA LEU A 280 12.19 2.78 8.85
C LEU A 280 10.69 2.76 9.22
N SER A 281 10.18 1.62 9.67
CA SER A 281 8.77 1.40 9.96
C SER A 281 8.61 0.68 11.28
N ASN A 282 7.75 1.19 12.16
CA ASN A 282 7.36 0.57 13.43
C ASN A 282 5.95 -0.06 13.33
N THR A 283 5.66 -0.66 12.17
CA THR A 283 4.34 -1.21 11.82
C THR A 283 3.92 -2.30 12.81
N PHE A 284 2.63 -2.41 13.11
CA PHE A 284 2.02 -3.42 13.99
C PHE A 284 2.44 -3.35 15.48
N ALA A 285 3.55 -2.70 15.83
CA ALA A 285 3.96 -2.45 17.20
C ALA A 285 2.94 -1.57 17.96
N ASP A 286 2.84 -1.82 19.26
CA ASP A 286 2.03 -1.09 20.25
C ASP A 286 2.83 -0.01 21.00
N THR A 287 4.16 -0.05 20.88
CA THR A 287 5.12 0.78 21.62
C THR A 287 6.09 1.49 20.66
N PRO A 288 6.56 2.71 20.98
CA PRO A 288 7.59 3.40 20.20
C PRO A 288 8.91 2.63 20.16
N VAL A 289 9.69 2.85 19.10
CA VAL A 289 11.09 2.42 19.02
C VAL A 289 12.02 3.61 18.83
N ARG A 290 13.12 3.62 19.58
CA ARG A 290 14.18 4.62 19.45
C ARG A 290 15.31 4.12 18.56
N ILE A 291 15.71 4.97 17.62
CA ILE A 291 16.89 4.83 16.77
C ILE A 291 17.91 5.88 17.21
N GLY A 292 19.09 5.47 17.69
CA GLY A 292 20.11 6.37 18.25
C GLY A 292 20.94 7.08 17.19
N ALA A 293 21.54 6.30 16.31
CA ALA A 293 22.30 6.74 15.14
C ALA A 293 21.99 5.84 13.94
N ALA A 294 22.16 6.35 12.72
CA ALA A 294 22.10 5.55 11.51
C ALA A 294 23.14 6.01 10.46
N THR A 295 23.61 5.07 9.64
CA THR A 295 24.59 5.29 8.57
C THR A 295 24.26 4.47 7.32
N VAL A 296 24.86 4.85 6.19
CA VAL A 296 24.85 4.08 4.96
C VAL A 296 26.26 3.99 4.35
N ALA A 297 26.61 2.84 3.79
CA ALA A 297 27.81 2.67 2.98
C ALA A 297 27.53 1.78 1.77
N VAL A 298 28.38 1.81 0.75
CA VAL A 298 28.45 0.72 -0.24
C VAL A 298 29.16 -0.45 0.44
N GLN A 299 28.68 -1.69 0.27
CA GLN A 299 29.34 -2.87 0.82
C GLN A 299 30.68 -3.12 0.09
N ARG A 300 31.73 -3.50 0.82
CA ARG A 300 32.93 -4.11 0.23
C ARG A 300 32.80 -5.63 0.24
N GLU A 301 32.69 -6.19 1.43
CA GLU A 301 32.58 -7.63 1.68
C GLU A 301 32.01 -7.84 3.08
N GLY A 302 31.14 -8.83 3.28
CA GLY A 302 30.61 -9.15 4.61
C GLY A 302 29.96 -7.93 5.29
N ALA A 303 30.34 -7.66 6.55
CA ALA A 303 29.92 -6.47 7.28
C ALA A 303 30.78 -5.22 6.99
N GLU A 304 31.78 -5.29 6.11
CA GLU A 304 32.77 -4.23 5.90
C GLU A 304 32.35 -3.23 4.80
N PRO A 305 32.34 -1.92 5.11
CA PRO A 305 32.01 -0.87 4.15
C PRO A 305 33.16 -0.56 3.19
N ARG A 306 32.80 -0.10 1.99
CA ARG A 306 33.72 0.54 1.06
C ARG A 306 33.90 2.01 1.46
N GLY A 307 34.88 2.26 2.33
CA GLY A 307 35.16 3.59 2.88
C GLY A 307 34.34 3.90 4.13
N GLU A 308 34.30 5.17 4.53
CA GLU A 308 33.62 5.62 5.74
C GLU A 308 32.08 5.59 5.58
N PRO A 309 31.32 4.98 6.51
CA PRO A 309 29.86 5.04 6.50
C PRO A 309 29.34 6.47 6.64
N ALA A 310 28.54 6.92 5.67
CA ALA A 310 27.95 8.24 5.68
C ALA A 310 26.79 8.32 6.68
N ARG A 311 26.81 9.31 7.57
CA ARG A 311 25.78 9.54 8.58
C ARG A 311 24.43 9.93 7.95
N LEU A 312 23.36 9.31 8.44
CA LEU A 312 21.98 9.70 8.16
C LEU A 312 21.45 10.57 9.30
N THR A 313 20.51 11.47 8.99
CA THR A 313 19.82 12.31 9.99
C THR A 313 18.31 12.21 9.86
N PHE A 314 17.58 12.63 10.89
CA PHE A 314 16.12 12.63 10.94
C PHE A 314 15.64 13.99 11.49
N GLY A 315 15.21 14.89 10.62
CA GLY A 315 14.90 16.28 10.99
C GLY A 315 16.13 17.01 11.55
N GLY A 316 17.31 16.75 10.99
CA GLY A 316 18.59 17.32 11.39
C GLY A 316 19.27 16.68 12.61
N ARG A 317 18.67 15.67 13.24
CA ARG A 317 19.24 14.94 14.39
C ARG A 317 19.87 13.61 13.96
N SER A 318 20.80 13.05 14.74
CA SER A 318 21.44 11.76 14.46
C SER A 318 20.49 10.56 14.46
N GLY A 319 19.36 10.69 15.16
CA GLY A 319 18.40 9.62 15.40
C GLY A 319 16.98 10.14 15.62
N THR A 320 16.05 9.22 15.82
CA THR A 320 14.62 9.51 15.94
C THR A 320 13.91 8.46 16.79
N GLU A 321 12.77 8.84 17.37
CA GLU A 321 11.80 7.91 17.92
C GLU A 321 10.65 7.75 16.93
N ILE A 322 10.30 6.50 16.61
CA ILE A 322 9.20 6.12 15.72
C ILE A 322 8.04 5.63 16.59
N PRO A 323 6.88 6.35 16.62
CA PRO A 323 5.70 5.92 17.38
C PRO A 323 5.20 4.53 17.00
N ALA A 324 4.35 3.95 17.84
CA ALA A 324 3.59 2.74 17.54
C ALA A 324 2.89 2.86 16.17
N GLY A 325 3.05 1.85 15.31
CA GLY A 325 2.48 1.78 13.96
C GLY A 325 3.03 2.75 12.91
N ALA A 326 3.83 3.74 13.30
CA ALA A 326 4.26 4.83 12.43
C ALA A 326 5.55 4.53 11.63
N GLN A 327 5.89 5.44 10.71
CA GLN A 327 7.10 5.39 9.89
C GLN A 327 8.03 6.59 10.15
N ALA A 328 9.29 6.44 9.76
CA ALA A 328 10.26 7.52 9.70
C ALA A 328 11.12 7.43 8.44
N TRP A 329 11.34 8.57 7.79
CA TRP A 329 12.30 8.72 6.71
C TRP A 329 13.51 9.48 7.22
N SER A 330 14.71 9.09 6.77
CA SER A 330 15.88 9.96 6.93
C SER A 330 15.73 11.22 6.10
N ASP A 331 16.43 12.28 6.50
CA ASP A 331 16.65 13.44 5.65
C ASP A 331 17.40 13.02 4.36
N PRO A 332 17.25 13.76 3.25
CA PRO A 332 17.98 13.48 2.01
C PRO A 332 19.51 13.60 2.17
N LEU A 333 20.22 12.49 2.05
CA LEU A 333 21.68 12.45 2.04
C LEU A 333 22.22 12.58 0.61
N ARG A 334 23.26 13.41 0.40
CA ARG A 334 24.00 13.45 -0.87
C ARG A 334 25.06 12.35 -0.89
N PHE A 335 24.65 11.19 -1.39
CA PHE A 335 25.47 9.97 -1.48
C PHE A 335 25.29 9.34 -2.88
N PRO A 336 26.35 9.14 -3.67
CA PRO A 336 26.26 8.40 -4.92
C PRO A 336 25.92 6.93 -4.65
N VAL A 337 24.75 6.49 -5.12
CA VAL A 337 24.27 5.11 -5.02
C VAL A 337 24.46 4.45 -6.38
N PRO A 338 25.33 3.43 -6.52
CA PRO A 338 25.35 2.60 -7.70
C PRO A 338 24.04 1.81 -7.86
N ALA A 339 23.68 1.49 -9.10
CA ALA A 339 22.65 0.50 -9.38
C ALA A 339 23.21 -0.93 -9.18
N ASP A 340 22.34 -1.93 -9.04
CA ASP A 340 22.70 -3.36 -8.96
C ASP A 340 23.80 -3.65 -7.93
N THR A 341 23.71 -3.03 -6.74
CA THR A 341 24.82 -3.01 -5.77
C THR A 341 24.33 -3.15 -4.34
N ASN A 342 25.12 -3.85 -3.51
CA ASN A 342 24.83 -3.97 -2.09
C ASN A 342 25.23 -2.70 -1.32
N LEU A 343 24.31 -2.18 -0.52
CA LEU A 343 24.55 -1.18 0.51
C LEU A 343 24.50 -1.81 1.90
N LEU A 344 25.27 -1.24 2.83
CA LEU A 344 25.16 -1.48 4.26
C LEU A 344 24.38 -0.33 4.88
N VAL A 345 23.16 -0.59 5.35
CA VAL A 345 22.35 0.34 6.13
C VAL A 345 22.48 -0.05 7.60
N SER A 346 23.16 0.77 8.40
CA SER A 346 23.36 0.48 9.82
C SER A 346 22.51 1.40 10.69
N PHE A 347 21.99 0.87 11.81
CA PHE A 347 21.32 1.69 12.82
C PHE A 347 21.50 1.11 14.23
N HIS A 348 21.57 2.00 15.21
CA HIS A 348 21.76 1.70 16.62
C HIS A 348 20.43 1.72 17.39
N LEU A 349 20.21 0.70 18.19
CA LEU A 349 19.10 0.56 19.15
C LEU A 349 19.65 0.80 20.57
N PRO A 350 19.50 2.02 21.13
CA PRO A 350 20.01 2.37 22.47
C PRO A 350 19.20 1.75 23.61
N GLU A 351 17.97 1.29 23.34
CA GLU A 351 17.01 0.80 24.33
C GLU A 351 16.68 -0.68 24.03
N THR A 352 16.23 -1.42 25.06
CA THR A 352 15.96 -2.86 24.92
C THR A 352 14.77 -3.14 24.01
N VAL A 353 15.01 -3.86 22.91
CA VAL A 353 14.00 -4.31 21.95
C VAL A 353 13.81 -5.83 22.05
N THR A 354 12.57 -6.27 22.25
CA THR A 354 12.18 -7.70 22.45
C THR A 354 11.22 -8.25 21.39
N ALA A 355 10.69 -7.37 20.53
CA ALA A 355 9.89 -7.71 19.36
C ALA A 355 10.07 -6.62 18.31
N VAL A 356 9.94 -6.97 17.03
CA VAL A 356 10.17 -6.05 15.90
C VAL A 356 9.21 -6.29 14.74
N PRO A 357 8.83 -5.24 13.99
CA PRO A 357 8.28 -5.40 12.65
C PRO A 357 9.34 -6.01 11.76
N VAL A 358 9.03 -7.15 11.14
CA VAL A 358 10.01 -7.96 10.43
C VAL A 358 9.53 -8.39 9.05
N HIS A 359 10.48 -8.39 8.11
CA HIS A 359 10.44 -9.22 6.92
C HIS A 359 11.34 -10.45 7.15
N THR A 360 10.76 -11.65 7.22
CA THR A 360 11.44 -12.84 7.76
C THR A 360 12.26 -13.65 6.76
N LYS A 361 12.12 -13.41 5.45
CA LYS A 361 12.86 -14.16 4.41
C LYS A 361 13.72 -13.20 3.58
N ALA A 362 14.75 -12.61 4.20
CA ALA A 362 15.60 -11.62 3.53
C ALA A 362 16.37 -12.17 2.31
N ILE A 363 16.69 -13.48 2.33
CA ILE A 363 17.56 -14.19 1.38
C ILE A 363 18.87 -13.41 1.14
N GLN A 364 19.41 -12.95 2.27
CA GLN A 364 20.53 -12.03 2.35
C GLN A 364 21.05 -12.08 3.78
N ARG A 365 22.37 -12.23 3.94
CA ARG A 365 23.02 -12.11 5.25
C ARG A 365 23.15 -10.63 5.63
N SER A 366 22.70 -10.32 6.83
CA SER A 366 22.89 -9.05 7.54
C SER A 366 23.57 -9.32 8.88
N TYR A 367 23.94 -8.27 9.62
CA TYR A 367 24.83 -8.40 10.78
C TYR A 367 24.35 -7.63 12.02
N LEU A 368 24.86 -8.06 13.16
CA LEU A 368 24.64 -7.51 14.49
C LEU A 368 25.99 -7.26 15.16
N SER A 369 26.16 -6.11 15.81
CA SER A 369 27.25 -5.94 16.77
C SER A 369 27.02 -6.80 18.02
N GLU A 370 27.92 -6.82 18.99
CA GLU A 370 27.64 -7.49 20.26
C GLU A 370 26.51 -6.80 21.05
N GLN A 371 25.91 -7.53 22.00
CA GLN A 371 25.01 -6.94 22.99
C GLN A 371 25.78 -5.91 23.85
N ASP A 372 25.13 -4.82 24.25
CA ASP A 372 25.71 -3.76 25.09
C ASP A 372 27.04 -3.17 24.53
N SER A 373 27.14 -3.10 23.20
CA SER A 373 28.35 -2.67 22.49
C SER A 373 28.33 -1.22 21.99
N GLY A 374 27.19 -0.53 22.15
CA GLY A 374 26.99 0.85 21.74
C GLY A 374 26.69 1.06 20.25
N ASP A 375 26.80 2.32 19.84
CA ASP A 375 26.74 2.71 18.43
C ASP A 375 28.03 2.27 17.71
N ARG A 376 27.89 1.28 16.83
CA ARG A 376 28.91 0.76 15.90
C ARG A 376 28.57 1.10 14.45
N SER A 377 27.60 1.99 14.22
CA SER A 377 27.09 2.27 12.86
C SER A 377 28.18 2.89 11.96
N GLY A 378 29.12 3.63 12.55
CA GLY A 378 30.27 4.22 11.88
C GLY A 378 31.47 3.29 11.64
N ASP A 379 31.49 2.06 12.20
CA ASP A 379 32.68 1.21 12.17
C ASP A 379 33.05 0.84 10.72
N THR A 380 34.30 1.18 10.34
CA THR A 380 34.87 1.01 9.00
C THR A 380 35.38 -0.39 8.70
N SER A 381 35.39 -1.28 9.71
CA SER A 381 35.67 -2.71 9.54
C SER A 381 34.41 -3.53 9.83
N GLY A 382 34.39 -4.79 9.41
CA GLY A 382 33.36 -5.75 9.81
C GLY A 382 33.54 -6.33 11.22
N ALA A 383 34.67 -6.08 11.90
CA ALA A 383 35.09 -6.84 13.08
C ALA A 383 34.18 -6.66 14.32
N ALA A 384 33.49 -5.53 14.44
CA ALA A 384 32.53 -5.30 15.52
C ALA A 384 31.20 -6.07 15.33
N PHE A 385 30.97 -6.66 14.16
CA PHE A 385 29.72 -7.29 13.75
C PHE A 385 29.83 -8.82 13.75
N THR A 386 29.91 -9.39 14.93
CA THR A 386 30.10 -10.82 15.21
C THR A 386 28.83 -11.66 14.99
N GLY A 387 27.64 -11.07 15.13
CA GLY A 387 26.36 -11.74 14.95
C GLY A 387 25.80 -11.59 13.54
N SER A 388 24.90 -12.50 13.13
CA SER A 388 24.24 -12.49 11.84
C SER A 388 22.71 -12.49 11.93
N LEU A 389 22.05 -11.98 10.89
CA LEU A 389 20.62 -11.96 10.68
C LEU A 389 20.29 -12.37 9.24
N THR A 390 19.15 -13.04 9.05
CA THR A 390 18.56 -13.40 7.74
C THR A 390 17.17 -12.77 7.56
N THR A 391 16.91 -11.69 8.28
CA THR A 391 15.66 -10.92 8.30
C THR A 391 15.93 -9.42 8.12
N TYR A 392 14.93 -8.65 7.70
CA TYR A 392 14.97 -7.19 7.76
C TYR A 392 14.01 -6.68 8.84
N PRO A 393 14.50 -6.37 10.04
CA PRO A 393 13.74 -5.65 11.06
C PRO A 393 13.74 -4.14 10.78
N PHE A 394 12.59 -3.48 10.96
CA PHE A 394 12.34 -2.04 10.77
C PHE A 394 12.58 -1.43 9.37
N LEU A 395 13.64 -1.82 8.65
CA LEU A 395 14.01 -1.23 7.36
C LEU A 395 13.09 -1.74 6.23
N THR A 396 12.35 -0.82 5.61
CA THR A 396 11.31 -1.14 4.60
C THR A 396 11.51 -0.44 3.27
N GLY A 397 12.49 0.46 3.13
CA GLY A 397 12.73 1.16 1.88
C GLY A 397 14.09 1.88 1.82
N VAL A 398 14.66 1.92 0.63
CA VAL A 398 15.76 2.80 0.23
C VAL A 398 15.36 3.49 -1.07
N ASP A 399 15.29 4.82 -1.02
CA ASP A 399 14.97 5.65 -2.17
C ASP A 399 16.23 6.36 -2.67
N VAL A 400 16.38 6.44 -4.00
CA VAL A 400 17.45 7.19 -4.66
C VAL A 400 16.91 8.44 -5.35
N ARG A 401 17.72 9.51 -5.35
CA ARG A 401 17.33 10.79 -5.94
C ARG A 401 17.53 10.77 -7.47
N GLY A 402 16.42 11.00 -8.19
CA GLY A 402 16.32 10.93 -9.65
C GLY A 402 15.44 9.77 -10.12
N GLY A 403 15.61 9.38 -11.39
CA GLY A 403 14.92 8.24 -12.03
C GLY A 403 13.46 8.50 -12.44
N PRO A 404 12.85 7.57 -13.22
CA PRO A 404 11.48 7.69 -13.71
C PRO A 404 10.41 7.34 -12.65
N GLY A 405 10.81 6.65 -11.58
CA GLY A 405 9.93 6.03 -10.60
C GLY A 405 10.16 4.52 -10.51
N SER A 406 9.20 3.82 -9.93
CA SER A 406 9.34 2.41 -9.57
C SER A 406 8.20 1.51 -10.09
N VAL A 407 8.54 0.25 -10.34
CA VAL A 407 7.61 -0.88 -10.46
C VAL A 407 7.58 -1.60 -9.11
N VAL A 408 6.38 -1.82 -8.57
CA VAL A 408 6.19 -2.66 -7.39
C VAL A 408 5.78 -4.06 -7.83
N VAL A 409 6.41 -5.09 -7.27
CA VAL A 409 5.98 -6.49 -7.43
C VAL A 409 5.41 -6.97 -6.09
N LEU A 410 4.08 -7.03 -6.02
CA LEU A 410 3.31 -7.52 -4.88
C LEU A 410 3.06 -9.01 -5.04
N GLY A 411 3.40 -9.81 -4.03
CA GLY A 411 3.18 -11.25 -4.10
C GLY A 411 3.58 -12.04 -2.87
N ASP A 412 3.68 -13.34 -3.07
CA ASP A 412 3.97 -14.33 -2.03
C ASP A 412 5.45 -14.81 -2.04
N SER A 413 5.72 -16.05 -1.61
CA SER A 413 7.05 -16.67 -1.53
C SER A 413 7.81 -16.73 -2.84
N ILE A 414 7.12 -16.83 -3.99
CA ILE A 414 7.80 -16.84 -5.30
C ILE A 414 8.37 -15.46 -5.61
N THR A 415 7.63 -14.39 -5.29
CA THR A 415 8.08 -13.00 -5.42
C THR A 415 9.09 -12.60 -4.34
N ASP A 416 8.93 -13.11 -3.12
CA ASP A 416 9.88 -12.98 -2.01
C ASP A 416 11.27 -13.53 -2.41
N GLY A 417 11.26 -14.57 -3.26
CA GLY A 417 12.40 -15.18 -3.91
C GLY A 417 12.81 -16.52 -3.31
N ASN A 418 11.89 -17.23 -2.64
CA ASN A 418 12.18 -18.49 -1.95
C ASN A 418 12.91 -19.49 -2.85
N HIS A 419 13.84 -20.28 -2.28
CA HIS A 419 14.79 -21.16 -2.98
C HIS A 419 15.83 -20.46 -3.90
N SER A 420 15.92 -19.13 -3.92
CA SER A 420 17.12 -18.45 -4.47
C SER A 420 18.33 -18.49 -3.51
N GLU A 421 19.52 -18.40 -4.10
CA GLU A 421 20.82 -18.41 -3.41
C GLU A 421 20.95 -17.23 -2.40
N GLU A 422 21.33 -17.53 -1.15
CA GLU A 422 21.50 -16.51 -0.10
C GLU A 422 22.55 -15.48 -0.52
N GLY A 423 22.16 -14.21 -0.62
CA GLY A 423 23.06 -13.13 -1.04
C GLY A 423 23.42 -13.12 -2.53
N GLY A 424 22.93 -14.08 -3.32
CA GLY A 424 23.19 -14.14 -4.77
C GLY A 424 22.43 -13.07 -5.58
N ASN A 425 21.40 -12.44 -5.02
CA ASN A 425 20.54 -11.43 -5.68
C ASN A 425 20.05 -11.88 -7.08
N ARG A 426 19.54 -13.11 -7.13
CA ARG A 426 19.01 -13.76 -8.34
C ARG A 426 17.51 -14.05 -8.27
N ARG A 427 16.79 -13.32 -7.42
CA ARG A 427 15.33 -13.39 -7.32
C ARG A 427 14.77 -12.80 -8.62
N TRP A 428 13.59 -13.24 -9.07
CA TRP A 428 13.02 -12.71 -10.31
C TRP A 428 12.90 -11.17 -10.35
N PRO A 429 12.64 -10.45 -9.23
CA PRO A 429 12.65 -8.98 -9.21
C PRO A 429 14.06 -8.37 -9.33
N ASP A 430 15.10 -9.05 -8.87
CA ASP A 430 16.50 -8.61 -9.03
C ASP A 430 16.94 -8.77 -10.50
N VAL A 431 16.54 -9.88 -11.14
CA VAL A 431 16.77 -10.09 -12.59
C VAL A 431 15.99 -9.04 -13.40
N LEU A 432 14.74 -8.76 -13.05
CA LEU A 432 13.94 -7.71 -13.69
C LEU A 432 14.59 -6.32 -13.55
N ALA A 433 15.17 -6.01 -12.39
CA ALA A 433 15.92 -4.77 -12.18
C ALA A 433 17.11 -4.65 -13.14
N ARG A 434 17.92 -5.70 -13.27
CA ARG A 434 19.02 -5.74 -14.24
C ARG A 434 18.54 -5.60 -15.68
N ARG A 435 17.46 -6.27 -16.06
CA ARG A 435 16.84 -6.10 -17.39
C ARG A 435 16.42 -4.66 -17.67
N PHE A 436 15.94 -3.90 -16.67
CA PHE A 436 15.68 -2.46 -16.84
C PHE A 436 16.95 -1.62 -16.99
N LEU A 437 18.09 -2.04 -16.43
CA LEU A 437 19.37 -1.33 -16.51
C LEU A 437 20.14 -1.58 -17.81
N GLU A 438 20.02 -2.80 -18.35
CA GLU A 438 20.76 -3.34 -19.51
C GLU A 438 20.15 -2.96 -20.88
N GLN A 439 19.21 -2.01 -20.91
CA GLN A 439 18.44 -1.61 -22.08
C GLN A 439 18.15 -0.09 -22.14
N ASP A 440 17.72 0.36 -23.32
CA ASP A 440 17.42 1.77 -23.64
C ASP A 440 16.03 2.01 -24.28
N ASP A 441 15.21 0.96 -24.45
CA ASP A 441 13.87 1.03 -25.06
C ASP A 441 12.82 1.69 -24.15
N VAL A 442 12.93 1.46 -22.84
CA VAL A 442 11.98 1.97 -21.83
C VAL A 442 12.70 2.64 -20.66
N PRO A 443 12.04 3.52 -19.87
CA PRO A 443 12.67 4.15 -18.73
C PRO A 443 13.14 3.13 -17.69
N ARG A 444 14.37 3.30 -17.20
CA ARG A 444 15.03 2.42 -16.22
C ARG A 444 14.43 2.59 -14.83
N HIS A 445 13.32 1.90 -14.56
CA HIS A 445 12.60 1.96 -13.29
C HIS A 445 13.34 1.22 -12.18
N GLY A 446 13.18 1.67 -10.94
CA GLY A 446 13.51 0.84 -9.78
C GLY A 446 12.48 -0.28 -9.62
N VAL A 447 12.89 -1.44 -9.11
CA VAL A 447 12.02 -2.59 -8.84
C VAL A 447 11.93 -2.80 -7.33
N LEU A 448 10.70 -2.82 -6.82
CA LEU A 448 10.38 -2.86 -5.40
C LEU A 448 9.73 -4.19 -5.04
N ASN A 449 10.50 -5.05 -4.35
CA ASN A 449 10.03 -6.36 -3.92
C ASN A 449 9.09 -6.21 -2.70
N GLN A 450 7.85 -6.66 -2.85
CA GLN A 450 6.83 -6.71 -1.80
C GLN A 450 6.29 -8.14 -1.64
N GLY A 451 7.13 -9.14 -1.94
CA GLY A 451 6.93 -10.53 -1.59
C GLY A 451 6.83 -10.73 -0.08
N ILE A 452 5.92 -11.61 0.35
CA ILE A 452 5.90 -12.17 1.71
C ILE A 452 5.63 -13.68 1.58
N SER A 453 6.57 -14.51 2.04
CA SER A 453 6.41 -15.96 2.04
C SER A 453 5.08 -16.43 2.66
N ALA A 454 4.36 -17.29 1.93
CA ALA A 454 3.04 -17.82 2.30
C ALA A 454 1.89 -16.79 2.43
N ASN A 455 2.08 -15.54 1.99
CA ASN A 455 1.00 -14.56 1.94
C ASN A 455 -0.08 -14.91 0.90
N ARG A 456 -1.23 -14.26 1.07
CA ARG A 456 -2.50 -14.61 0.45
C ARG A 456 -3.21 -13.36 -0.03
N VAL A 457 -4.01 -13.50 -1.08
CA VAL A 457 -4.80 -12.41 -1.66
C VAL A 457 -5.86 -11.92 -0.68
N VAL A 458 -6.65 -12.83 -0.10
CA VAL A 458 -7.86 -12.46 0.66
C VAL A 458 -7.80 -12.68 2.17
N THR A 459 -7.11 -13.73 2.66
CA THR A 459 -7.08 -14.07 4.09
C THR A 459 -5.80 -13.63 4.78
N ASP A 460 -5.92 -13.04 5.98
CA ASP A 460 -4.77 -12.70 6.82
C ASP A 460 -4.13 -13.98 7.38
N ARG A 461 -2.79 -14.08 7.33
CA ARG A 461 -2.01 -15.09 8.06
C ARG A 461 -1.55 -14.56 9.41
N TYR A 462 -0.97 -13.37 9.40
CA TYR A 462 -0.74 -12.58 10.60
C TYR A 462 -1.95 -11.65 10.81
N PRO A 463 -2.63 -11.68 11.98
CA PRO A 463 -3.87 -10.90 12.22
C PRO A 463 -3.65 -9.38 12.31
N GLY A 464 -2.40 -8.92 12.22
CA GLY A 464 -2.01 -7.52 12.31
C GLY A 464 -1.56 -7.10 13.71
N GLU A 465 -1.99 -7.75 14.78
CA GLU A 465 -1.66 -7.35 16.16
C GLU A 465 -1.09 -8.46 17.04
N GLY A 466 -0.31 -8.06 18.05
CA GLY A 466 0.38 -8.98 18.95
C GLY A 466 1.71 -9.49 18.38
N VAL A 467 2.51 -10.09 19.27
CA VAL A 467 3.76 -10.77 18.89
C VAL A 467 3.45 -12.19 18.45
N ASP A 468 3.71 -12.53 17.18
CA ASP A 468 3.42 -13.85 16.62
C ASP A 468 4.68 -14.51 16.01
N ARG A 469 4.61 -15.83 15.81
CA ARG A 469 5.54 -16.61 14.99
C ARG A 469 5.10 -16.67 13.52
N ASP A 470 3.79 -16.59 13.24
CA ASP A 470 3.31 -16.43 11.88
C ASP A 470 3.55 -14.99 11.42
N THR A 471 4.44 -14.86 10.44
CA THR A 471 4.82 -13.59 9.80
C THR A 471 4.52 -13.62 8.31
N ALA A 472 3.61 -14.49 7.86
CA ALA A 472 3.20 -14.59 6.46
C ALA A 472 2.22 -13.46 6.04
N GLY A 473 2.16 -12.36 6.80
CA GLY A 473 1.48 -11.12 6.41
C GLY A 473 -0.02 -11.06 6.72
N VAL A 474 -0.52 -9.84 6.86
CA VAL A 474 -1.91 -9.52 6.53
C VAL A 474 -2.10 -9.70 5.01
N SER A 475 -3.32 -9.91 4.53
CA SER A 475 -3.62 -10.20 3.13
C SER A 475 -3.12 -9.12 2.17
N ALA A 476 -2.90 -9.48 0.90
CA ALA A 476 -2.56 -8.56 -0.17
C ALA A 476 -3.55 -7.39 -0.25
N GLN A 477 -4.86 -7.66 -0.07
CA GLN A 477 -5.89 -6.63 0.00
C GLN A 477 -5.69 -5.65 1.17
N HIS A 478 -5.35 -6.14 2.36
CA HIS A 478 -5.11 -5.29 3.53
C HIS A 478 -3.81 -4.49 3.44
N ARG A 479 -2.71 -5.09 2.97
CA ARG A 479 -1.41 -4.40 2.85
C ARG A 479 -1.24 -3.53 1.61
N LEU A 480 -2.15 -3.61 0.60
CA LEU A 480 -2.00 -2.92 -0.69
C LEU A 480 -1.64 -1.43 -0.57
N GLU A 481 -2.24 -0.71 0.38
CA GLU A 481 -1.96 0.72 0.57
C GLU A 481 -0.50 0.94 0.96
N ARG A 482 -0.09 0.33 2.08
CA ARG A 482 1.23 0.43 2.70
C ARG A 482 2.33 -0.11 1.78
N ASP A 483 2.13 -1.30 1.23
CA ASP A 483 3.18 -2.06 0.54
C ASP A 483 3.28 -1.72 -0.94
N ALA A 484 2.22 -1.24 -1.61
CA ALA A 484 2.28 -0.88 -3.03
C ALA A 484 1.94 0.59 -3.32
N LEU A 485 0.78 1.09 -2.88
CA LEU A 485 0.26 2.40 -3.31
C LEU A 485 0.96 3.58 -2.64
N ALA A 486 1.59 3.36 -1.49
CA ALA A 486 2.41 4.32 -0.74
C ALA A 486 3.92 4.21 -1.06
N GLN A 487 4.33 3.40 -2.04
CA GLN A 487 5.74 3.25 -2.40
C GLN A 487 6.26 4.43 -3.25
N THR A 488 7.50 4.81 -3.00
CA THR A 488 8.14 6.00 -3.58
C THR A 488 8.12 5.98 -5.11
N SER A 489 7.39 6.94 -5.67
CA SER A 489 7.20 7.11 -7.11
C SER A 489 6.74 5.86 -7.86
N ALA A 490 5.89 5.04 -7.24
CA ALA A 490 5.24 3.93 -7.93
C ALA A 490 4.54 4.41 -9.23
N ARG A 491 4.72 3.62 -10.29
CA ARG A 491 4.10 3.76 -11.62
C ARG A 491 3.24 2.55 -11.95
N THR A 492 3.75 1.37 -11.64
CA THR A 492 3.15 0.09 -11.98
C THR A 492 3.14 -0.82 -10.76
N VAL A 493 2.06 -1.55 -10.55
CA VAL A 493 1.97 -2.64 -9.57
C VAL A 493 1.70 -3.93 -10.33
N VAL A 494 2.66 -4.86 -10.25
CA VAL A 494 2.49 -6.25 -10.69
C VAL A 494 1.98 -7.05 -9.50
N VAL A 495 0.92 -7.82 -9.70
CA VAL A 495 0.30 -8.69 -8.69
C VAL A 495 0.55 -10.14 -9.11
N PHE A 496 1.35 -10.86 -8.33
CA PHE A 496 1.67 -12.27 -8.55
C PHE A 496 1.50 -13.03 -7.23
N GLU A 497 0.25 -13.43 -6.97
CA GLU A 497 -0.21 -13.97 -5.69
C GLU A 497 -1.50 -14.79 -5.88
N GLY A 498 -1.77 -15.72 -4.96
CA GLY A 498 -3.00 -16.51 -4.93
C GLY A 498 -2.80 -18.02 -4.91
N ILE A 499 -1.57 -18.52 -5.13
CA ILE A 499 -1.28 -19.97 -5.10
C ILE A 499 -1.47 -20.54 -3.69
N ASN A 500 -1.16 -19.72 -2.67
CA ASN A 500 -1.40 -20.04 -1.27
C ASN A 500 -2.89 -20.07 -0.92
N ASP A 501 -3.68 -19.13 -1.43
CA ASP A 501 -5.13 -19.11 -1.21
C ASP A 501 -5.78 -20.41 -1.71
N VAL A 502 -5.48 -20.85 -2.95
CA VAL A 502 -6.08 -22.08 -3.52
C VAL A 502 -5.54 -23.38 -2.89
N ARG A 503 -4.28 -23.39 -2.44
CA ARG A 503 -3.68 -24.48 -1.65
C ARG A 503 -4.27 -24.61 -0.24
N TRP A 504 -4.74 -23.50 0.33
CA TRP A 504 -5.46 -23.47 1.61
C TRP A 504 -6.96 -23.24 1.44
N ASP A 505 -7.55 -23.99 0.52
CA ASP A 505 -8.99 -24.16 0.32
C ASP A 505 -9.83 -22.89 0.08
N THR A 506 -9.20 -21.76 -0.22
CA THR A 506 -9.92 -20.55 -0.64
C THR A 506 -10.57 -20.82 -2.01
N PRO A 507 -11.89 -20.63 -2.14
CA PRO A 507 -12.57 -20.82 -3.42
C PRO A 507 -12.05 -19.86 -4.50
N PRO A 508 -11.90 -20.32 -5.76
CA PRO A 508 -11.25 -19.53 -6.81
C PRO A 508 -11.98 -18.22 -7.11
N GLU A 509 -13.31 -18.16 -6.95
CA GLU A 509 -14.10 -16.95 -7.09
C GLU A 509 -13.72 -15.87 -6.06
N GLN A 510 -13.37 -16.25 -4.82
CA GLN A 510 -12.91 -15.30 -3.81
C GLN A 510 -11.50 -14.77 -4.14
N VAL A 511 -10.63 -15.64 -4.65
CA VAL A 511 -9.29 -15.22 -5.13
C VAL A 511 -9.42 -14.27 -6.33
N ILE A 512 -10.32 -14.57 -7.27
CA ILE A 512 -10.63 -13.72 -8.43
C ILE A 512 -11.16 -12.35 -7.99
N ASP A 513 -12.14 -12.29 -7.07
CA ASP A 513 -12.65 -11.02 -6.54
C ASP A 513 -11.59 -10.26 -5.74
N GLY A 514 -10.73 -10.96 -5.02
CA GLY A 514 -9.58 -10.43 -4.32
C GLY A 514 -8.60 -9.70 -5.26
N LEU A 515 -8.14 -10.41 -6.29
CA LEU A 515 -7.27 -9.88 -7.34
C LEU A 515 -7.96 -8.72 -8.08
N ARG A 516 -9.26 -8.82 -8.34
CA ARG A 516 -10.03 -7.77 -9.01
C ARG A 516 -10.09 -6.48 -8.22
N ALA A 517 -10.42 -6.56 -6.94
CA ALA A 517 -10.41 -5.40 -6.05
C ALA A 517 -9.03 -4.75 -5.93
N ILE A 518 -7.94 -5.54 -5.98
CA ILE A 518 -6.57 -5.01 -6.03
C ILE A 518 -6.35 -4.21 -7.31
N GLY A 519 -6.59 -4.80 -8.49
CA GLY A 519 -6.39 -4.11 -9.78
C GLY A 519 -7.25 -2.86 -9.93
N GLU A 520 -8.50 -2.88 -9.47
CA GLU A 520 -9.37 -1.69 -9.40
C GLU A 520 -8.78 -0.58 -8.51
N ARG A 521 -8.29 -0.92 -7.31
CA ARG A 521 -7.67 0.05 -6.38
C ARG A 521 -6.34 0.62 -6.89
N VAL A 522 -5.54 -0.19 -7.58
CA VAL A 522 -4.30 0.26 -8.24
C VAL A 522 -4.61 1.31 -9.32
N ARG A 523 -5.55 1.00 -10.24
CA ARG A 523 -5.94 1.95 -11.30
C ARG A 523 -6.64 3.20 -10.75
N ALA A 524 -7.40 3.09 -9.66
CA ALA A 524 -8.00 4.25 -9.00
C ALA A 524 -6.97 5.27 -8.50
N ARG A 525 -5.70 4.87 -8.33
CA ARG A 525 -4.55 5.76 -8.01
C ARG A 525 -3.79 6.26 -9.24
N GLY A 526 -4.27 5.98 -10.45
CA GLY A 526 -3.57 6.31 -11.69
C GLY A 526 -2.23 5.57 -11.79
N LEU A 527 -2.19 4.31 -11.35
CA LEU A 527 -1.08 3.39 -11.54
C LEU A 527 -1.48 2.32 -12.57
N ARG A 528 -0.50 1.82 -13.33
CA ARG A 528 -0.68 0.65 -14.18
C ARG A 528 -0.82 -0.60 -13.30
N ALA A 529 -1.86 -1.39 -13.52
CA ALA A 529 -2.11 -2.65 -12.82
C ALA A 529 -1.75 -3.82 -13.75
N VAL A 530 -0.85 -4.71 -13.34
CA VAL A 530 -0.46 -5.90 -14.10
C VAL A 530 -0.72 -7.12 -13.23
N ALA A 531 -1.26 -8.20 -13.80
CA ALA A 531 -1.38 -9.48 -13.11
C ALA A 531 -0.37 -10.49 -13.68
N ALA A 532 -0.07 -11.53 -12.90
CA ALA A 532 0.58 -12.74 -13.38
C ALA A 532 -0.29 -13.98 -13.10
N THR A 533 -0.22 -14.99 -13.97
CA THR A 533 -0.88 -16.28 -13.74
C THR A 533 -0.20 -17.08 -12.62
N LEU A 534 -0.99 -17.86 -11.88
CA LEU A 534 -0.53 -18.76 -10.83
C LEU A 534 0.30 -19.89 -11.45
N THR A 535 1.54 -20.09 -11.01
CA THR A 535 2.44 -21.11 -11.56
C THR A 535 2.00 -22.54 -11.19
N PRO A 536 2.37 -23.56 -11.97
CA PRO A 536 2.08 -24.97 -11.65
C PRO A 536 2.60 -25.37 -10.27
N CYS A 537 1.90 -26.28 -9.58
CA CYS A 537 2.31 -26.76 -8.25
C CYS A 537 2.37 -28.30 -8.09
N GLU A 538 2.11 -29.08 -9.14
CA GLU A 538 2.08 -30.54 -9.03
C GLU A 538 3.44 -31.10 -8.57
N GLY A 539 3.41 -31.93 -7.53
CA GLY A 539 4.61 -32.47 -6.86
C GLY A 539 4.83 -31.85 -5.48
N TYR A 540 4.32 -30.65 -5.23
CA TYR A 540 4.34 -30.06 -3.89
C TYR A 540 3.32 -30.76 -2.95
N PRO A 541 3.65 -31.07 -1.68
CA PRO A 541 2.89 -32.02 -0.85
C PRO A 541 1.39 -31.80 -0.65
N ASP A 542 0.88 -30.57 -0.78
CA ASP A 542 -0.53 -30.20 -0.63
C ASP A 542 -1.18 -29.66 -1.93
N CYS A 543 -0.48 -29.71 -3.07
CA CYS A 543 -1.08 -29.39 -4.38
C CYS A 543 -1.82 -30.62 -4.94
N THR A 544 -3.06 -30.80 -4.51
CA THR A 544 -3.94 -31.89 -4.98
C THR A 544 -4.61 -31.57 -6.32
N PRO A 545 -5.27 -32.54 -7.00
CA PRO A 545 -6.07 -32.26 -8.21
C PRO A 545 -7.16 -31.20 -8.00
N GLU A 546 -7.71 -31.09 -6.78
CA GLU A 546 -8.69 -30.05 -6.42
C GLU A 546 -8.03 -28.67 -6.35
N VAL A 547 -6.82 -28.57 -5.79
CA VAL A 547 -6.01 -27.33 -5.80
C VAL A 547 -5.68 -26.93 -7.24
N GLU A 548 -5.28 -27.88 -8.08
CA GLU A 548 -4.99 -27.65 -9.49
C GLU A 548 -6.23 -27.17 -10.27
N ALA A 549 -7.42 -27.71 -9.97
CA ALA A 549 -8.68 -27.23 -10.55
C ALA A 549 -8.99 -25.78 -10.14
N ARG A 550 -8.79 -25.42 -8.86
CA ARG A 550 -8.94 -24.03 -8.38
C ARG A 550 -7.93 -23.08 -9.04
N ARG A 551 -6.65 -23.49 -9.09
CA ARG A 551 -5.57 -22.74 -9.75
C ARG A 551 -5.88 -22.48 -11.22
N THR A 552 -6.30 -23.52 -11.93
CA THR A 552 -6.72 -23.44 -13.33
C THR A 552 -7.92 -22.49 -13.50
N ALA A 553 -8.92 -22.53 -12.62
CA ALA A 553 -10.06 -21.60 -12.68
C ALA A 553 -9.64 -20.13 -12.56
N VAL A 554 -8.72 -19.80 -11.64
CA VAL A 554 -8.15 -18.44 -11.51
C VAL A 554 -7.36 -18.05 -12.76
N ASN A 555 -6.53 -18.94 -13.30
CA ASN A 555 -5.74 -18.67 -14.51
C ASN A 555 -6.61 -18.48 -15.76
N THR A 556 -7.67 -19.27 -15.92
CA THR A 556 -8.66 -19.11 -17.00
C THR A 556 -9.33 -17.74 -16.89
N TYR A 557 -9.77 -17.32 -15.70
CA TYR A 557 -10.29 -15.96 -15.50
C TYR A 557 -9.25 -14.89 -15.90
N LEU A 558 -8.01 -14.99 -15.44
CA LEU A 558 -6.97 -14.00 -15.73
C LEU A 558 -6.73 -13.84 -17.24
N ARG A 559 -6.62 -14.96 -17.97
CA ARG A 559 -6.44 -14.99 -19.43
C ARG A 559 -7.66 -14.45 -20.18
N GLU A 560 -8.85 -14.96 -19.87
CA GLU A 560 -10.06 -14.68 -20.66
C GLU A 560 -10.75 -13.36 -20.29
N ARG A 561 -10.60 -12.88 -19.05
CA ARG A 561 -11.39 -11.80 -18.44
C ARG A 561 -10.60 -10.85 -17.53
N GLY A 562 -9.33 -11.12 -17.24
CA GLY A 562 -8.53 -10.33 -16.29
C GLY A 562 -8.03 -8.98 -16.84
N THR A 563 -7.82 -8.87 -18.16
CA THR A 563 -7.30 -7.64 -18.78
C THR A 563 -8.41 -6.68 -19.19
N ARG A 564 -8.09 -5.37 -19.29
CA ARG A 564 -9.00 -4.29 -19.71
C ARG A 564 -9.65 -4.54 -21.06
N GLU A 565 -8.91 -5.10 -22.00
CA GLU A 565 -9.40 -5.50 -23.33
C GLU A 565 -10.58 -6.49 -23.21
N ASN A 566 -10.52 -7.36 -22.20
CA ASN A 566 -11.52 -8.38 -21.91
C ASN A 566 -12.53 -7.98 -20.81
N GLY A 567 -12.58 -6.69 -20.43
CA GLY A 567 -13.49 -6.14 -19.42
C GLY A 567 -12.95 -6.16 -17.98
N GLY A 568 -11.70 -6.57 -17.78
CA GLY A 568 -11.09 -6.78 -16.48
C GLY A 568 -10.35 -5.60 -15.84
N PRO A 569 -9.79 -5.84 -14.64
CA PRO A 569 -9.14 -4.84 -13.82
C PRO A 569 -7.67 -4.55 -14.21
N PHE A 570 -6.97 -5.44 -14.92
CA PHE A 570 -5.55 -5.29 -15.21
C PHE A 570 -5.29 -4.70 -16.60
N ASP A 571 -4.24 -3.88 -16.73
CA ASP A 571 -3.79 -3.28 -18.00
C ASP A 571 -2.92 -4.24 -18.83
N ALA A 572 -2.36 -5.28 -18.21
CA ALA A 572 -1.61 -6.37 -18.85
C ALA A 572 -1.64 -7.66 -18.01
N LEU A 573 -1.28 -8.78 -18.64
CA LEU A 573 -1.11 -10.10 -18.01
C LEU A 573 0.27 -10.67 -18.36
N LEU A 574 0.95 -11.22 -17.36
CA LEU A 574 2.20 -11.98 -17.51
C LEU A 574 1.88 -13.47 -17.32
N ASP A 575 2.02 -14.29 -18.37
CA ASP A 575 1.62 -15.70 -18.28
C ASP A 575 2.74 -16.60 -17.71
N PHE A 576 3.02 -16.42 -16.43
CA PHE A 576 4.04 -17.16 -15.68
C PHE A 576 3.74 -18.68 -15.56
N ASP A 577 2.48 -19.08 -15.62
CA ASP A 577 2.07 -20.48 -15.80
C ASP A 577 2.60 -21.07 -17.11
N GLU A 578 2.41 -20.36 -18.23
CA GLU A 578 2.94 -20.81 -19.53
C GLU A 578 4.46 -20.84 -19.58
N VAL A 579 5.14 -19.89 -18.93
CA VAL A 579 6.60 -19.81 -18.87
C VAL A 579 7.22 -20.99 -18.12
N LEU A 580 6.57 -21.48 -17.05
CA LEU A 580 7.17 -22.47 -16.15
C LEU A 580 6.67 -23.90 -16.31
N ARG A 581 5.52 -24.14 -16.94
CA ARG A 581 4.94 -25.48 -17.07
C ARG A 581 5.76 -26.43 -17.95
N ASP A 582 5.79 -27.70 -17.57
CA ASP A 582 6.31 -28.79 -18.41
C ASP A 582 5.35 -28.99 -19.61
N PRO A 583 5.78 -28.82 -20.87
CA PRO A 583 4.91 -29.03 -22.03
C PRO A 583 4.34 -30.45 -22.15
N GLY A 584 5.01 -31.46 -21.57
CA GLY A 584 4.53 -32.84 -21.50
C GLY A 584 3.65 -33.14 -20.29
N ARG A 585 3.64 -32.27 -19.27
CA ARG A 585 2.81 -32.39 -18.06
C ARG A 585 2.45 -31.00 -17.50
N PRO A 586 1.51 -30.26 -18.13
CA PRO A 586 1.29 -28.82 -17.86
C PRO A 586 0.88 -28.45 -16.43
N THR A 587 0.45 -29.42 -15.63
CA THR A 587 0.14 -29.29 -14.18
C THR A 587 1.39 -29.20 -13.31
N ARG A 588 2.56 -29.55 -13.85
CA ARG A 588 3.87 -29.57 -13.19
C ARG A 588 4.79 -28.47 -13.72
N MET A 589 5.66 -27.94 -12.87
CA MET A 589 6.79 -27.12 -13.31
C MET A 589 7.80 -27.95 -14.12
N LEU A 590 8.38 -27.36 -15.17
CA LEU A 590 9.44 -27.97 -15.96
C LEU A 590 10.64 -28.29 -15.04
N PRO A 591 11.24 -29.50 -15.07
CA PRO A 591 12.30 -29.89 -14.13
C PRO A 591 13.56 -29.02 -14.15
N ALA A 592 13.82 -28.30 -15.24
CA ALA A 592 14.94 -27.35 -15.33
C ALA A 592 14.67 -26.03 -14.58
N TYR A 593 13.41 -25.72 -14.28
CA TYR A 593 12.96 -24.52 -13.59
C TYR A 593 12.54 -24.79 -12.13
N ASP A 594 12.17 -26.03 -11.81
CA ASP A 594 11.80 -26.48 -10.47
C ASP A 594 13.00 -26.39 -9.48
N SER A 595 12.76 -25.89 -8.26
CA SER A 595 13.76 -25.95 -7.18
C SER A 595 13.96 -27.36 -6.60
N GLY A 596 13.07 -28.30 -6.97
CA GLY A 596 12.99 -29.66 -6.48
C GLY A 596 11.82 -29.91 -5.53
N ASP A 597 11.05 -28.87 -5.20
CA ASP A 597 9.85 -28.97 -4.33
C ASP A 597 8.52 -28.99 -5.11
N GLY A 598 8.53 -28.70 -6.42
CA GLY A 598 7.35 -28.69 -7.27
C GLY A 598 6.50 -27.41 -7.19
N LEU A 599 6.88 -26.38 -6.42
CA LEU A 599 6.13 -25.12 -6.26
C LEU A 599 7.00 -23.88 -6.49
N HIS A 600 8.19 -23.85 -5.91
CA HIS A 600 9.09 -22.70 -6.00
C HIS A 600 10.04 -22.90 -7.19
N PRO A 601 10.17 -21.91 -8.08
CA PRO A 601 11.16 -21.96 -9.13
C PRO A 601 12.58 -21.85 -8.54
N GLY A 602 13.49 -22.67 -9.02
CA GLY A 602 14.93 -22.54 -8.78
C GLY A 602 15.52 -21.37 -9.58
N HIS A 603 16.85 -21.26 -9.63
CA HIS A 603 17.54 -20.13 -10.26
C HIS A 603 17.09 -19.88 -11.71
N GLU A 604 17.08 -20.91 -12.55
CA GLU A 604 16.71 -20.78 -13.97
C GLU A 604 15.20 -20.49 -14.15
N GLY A 605 14.34 -20.99 -13.26
CA GLY A 605 12.92 -20.68 -13.27
C GLY A 605 12.64 -19.22 -12.89
N LEU A 606 13.27 -18.71 -11.82
CA LEU A 606 13.18 -17.30 -11.43
C LEU A 606 13.75 -16.37 -12.51
N ARG A 607 14.78 -16.81 -13.22
CA ARG A 607 15.30 -16.12 -14.39
C ARG A 607 14.29 -16.14 -15.55
N ALA A 608 13.73 -17.29 -15.90
CA ALA A 608 12.75 -17.42 -16.98
C ALA A 608 11.50 -16.55 -16.75
N LEU A 609 11.02 -16.47 -15.50
CA LEU A 609 9.96 -15.52 -15.12
C LEU A 609 10.36 -14.08 -15.48
N ALA A 610 11.54 -13.63 -15.07
CA ALA A 610 11.98 -12.27 -15.32
C ALA A 610 12.28 -11.99 -16.80
N ASP A 611 12.88 -12.94 -17.52
CA ASP A 611 13.24 -12.82 -18.93
C ASP A 611 12.00 -12.80 -19.85
N SER A 612 10.90 -13.45 -19.44
CA SER A 612 9.63 -13.47 -20.20
C SER A 612 8.85 -12.14 -20.22
N VAL A 613 9.13 -11.22 -19.29
CA VAL A 613 8.40 -9.95 -19.18
C VAL A 613 8.79 -8.99 -20.32
N ASP A 614 7.84 -8.57 -21.16
CA ASP A 614 8.04 -7.37 -21.98
C ASP A 614 8.01 -6.13 -21.06
N LEU A 615 9.15 -5.44 -20.94
CA LEU A 615 9.26 -4.25 -20.10
C LEU A 615 8.33 -3.11 -20.55
N ARG A 616 7.88 -3.11 -21.82
CA ARG A 616 6.87 -2.17 -22.33
C ARG A 616 5.51 -2.36 -21.66
N GLU A 617 5.21 -3.56 -21.17
CA GLU A 617 4.00 -3.84 -20.40
C GLU A 617 4.10 -3.39 -18.94
N LEU A 618 5.28 -2.95 -18.49
CA LEU A 618 5.49 -2.41 -17.15
C LEU A 618 5.60 -0.87 -17.10
N VAL A 619 5.52 -0.18 -18.23
CA VAL A 619 5.61 1.28 -18.31
C VAL A 619 4.36 1.89 -18.95
N GLU A 620 4.09 3.16 -18.67
CA GLU A 620 3.05 3.89 -19.39
C GLU A 620 3.50 4.05 -20.86
N ARG A 621 2.72 3.50 -21.80
CA ARG A 621 2.92 3.81 -23.23
C ARG A 621 2.69 5.31 -23.42
N GLY A 622 3.70 6.01 -23.94
CA GLY A 622 3.61 7.44 -24.24
C GLY A 622 2.42 7.74 -25.15
N ARG A 623 1.73 8.86 -24.89
CA ARG A 623 0.68 9.39 -25.76
C ARG A 623 1.26 10.11 -26.97
#